data_AF-A0A2S2PCX5-F1
#
_entry.id   AF-A0A2S2PCX5-F1
#
_cell.length_a   1.000
_cell.length_b   1.000
_cell.length_c   1.000
_cell.angle_alpha   90.00
_cell.angle_beta   90.00
_cell.angle_gamma   90.00
#
_symmetry.space_group_name_H-M   'P 1'
#
loop_
_entity.id
_entity.type
_entity.pdbx_description
1 polymer ?
#
loop_
_entity_poly.entity_id
_entity_poly.type
_entity_poly.pdbx_seq_one_letter_code
_entity_poly.pdbx_strand_id
1 'polypeptide(L)'
;FRHVEYPTYTAVSVIEMDFERIDINQCPISAGNSGPNRFADTAKCKKETTLCEPLDGWGFRRGGYQCRCLPGYRLGNTVRRPFLGEIIERATLEQYYSGVFDCKRIGWLQSKIVFPSQMDPYLREQYLEKNSEYKNFTPGLGSVKDSHINIHEVINAIRGVNPNNCHNYRKEDLQLLGDYGFGAHQQFANEAKMAVRLANFISAFLQISDPKEVYSGTRLADKHLSEDQMIGEALAIVMADFKIWSAGIFWDTNKFPNRTLFAPYAYKTVNYGRKVFVEDLARLNKSDEVYTNKEWFTFTKQRWSTNFDSLEKFYVKLKLRYTEEGGHLNKFEYYPTFYKAANMDHGYWSAPYYDCNGPAKDWFIRYAVPFFGWDSLKVKLEFK
;
A
#
# COMPACT_ATOMS: atom_id res chain seq x y z
N PHE A 1 44.79 -20.70 -14.19
CA PHE A 1 43.89 -20.36 -13.06
C PHE A 1 43.09 -19.12 -13.44
N ARG A 2 41.87 -19.30 -13.95
CA ARG A 2 40.92 -18.21 -14.24
C ARG A 2 40.20 -17.87 -12.94
N HIS A 3 40.60 -16.79 -12.28
CA HIS A 3 39.95 -16.26 -11.08
C HIS A 3 39.41 -14.85 -11.37
N VAL A 4 38.70 -14.72 -12.47
CA VAL A 4 37.82 -13.57 -12.70
C VAL A 4 36.42 -14.17 -12.79
N GLU A 5 35.77 -14.25 -11.64
CA GLU A 5 34.34 -14.46 -11.58
C GLU A 5 33.71 -13.28 -12.33
N TYR A 6 33.06 -13.55 -13.46
CA TYR A 6 32.15 -12.57 -14.04
C TYR A 6 31.17 -12.21 -12.93
N PRO A 7 30.95 -10.92 -12.60
CA PRO A 7 29.96 -10.55 -11.61
C PRO A 7 28.59 -11.02 -12.13
N THR A 8 28.18 -12.20 -11.70
CA THR A 8 26.83 -12.70 -11.87
C THR A 8 25.98 -11.89 -10.91
N TYR A 9 25.06 -11.11 -11.43
CA TYR A 9 24.07 -10.37 -10.66
C TYR A 9 23.36 -11.35 -9.71
N THR A 10 23.71 -11.37 -8.43
CA THR A 10 23.21 -12.38 -7.48
C THR A 10 21.84 -12.00 -6.93
N ALA A 11 21.63 -10.72 -6.61
CA ALA A 11 20.33 -10.14 -6.29
C ALA A 11 20.42 -8.61 -6.28
N VAL A 12 19.32 -7.94 -6.61
CA VAL A 12 19.08 -6.55 -6.25
C VAL A 12 17.94 -6.54 -5.25
N SER A 13 18.18 -5.91 -4.09
CA SER A 13 17.11 -5.57 -3.15
C SER A 13 16.93 -4.08 -3.22
N VAL A 14 15.73 -3.64 -3.61
CA VAL A 14 15.37 -2.23 -3.61
C VAL A 14 14.46 -1.94 -2.44
N ILE A 15 14.96 -1.16 -1.48
CA ILE A 15 14.16 -0.63 -0.38
C ILE A 15 13.85 0.83 -0.73
N GLU A 16 12.57 1.15 -0.82
CA GLU A 16 12.11 2.52 -1.06
C GLU A 16 11.16 2.94 0.07
N MET A 17 11.42 4.13 0.61
CA MET A 17 10.61 4.71 1.68
C MET A 17 10.24 6.13 1.26
N ASP A 18 8.94 6.41 1.19
CA ASP A 18 8.42 7.76 0.96
C ASP A 18 8.42 8.51 2.30
N PHE A 19 9.52 9.23 2.57
CA PHE A 19 9.67 9.99 3.81
C PHE A 19 8.61 11.08 3.99
N GLU A 20 7.91 11.53 2.96
CA GLU A 20 6.84 12.52 3.14
C GLU A 20 5.54 11.90 3.66
N ARG A 21 5.35 10.60 3.43
CA ARG A 21 4.14 9.85 3.82
C ARG A 21 4.29 9.00 5.07
N ILE A 22 5.51 8.84 5.57
CA ILE A 22 5.79 8.06 6.78
C ILE A 22 5.87 9.01 7.95
N ASP A 23 4.81 9.06 8.75
CA ASP A 23 4.81 9.82 10.00
C ASP A 23 5.67 9.13 11.08
N ILE A 24 6.29 9.95 11.93
CA ILE A 24 6.94 9.47 13.15
C ILE A 24 6.09 9.81 14.38
N ASN A 25 5.82 8.82 15.23
CA ASN A 25 5.13 9.06 16.49
C ASN A 25 6.15 9.38 17.60
N GLN A 26 6.30 10.66 17.91
CA GLN A 26 7.24 11.15 18.94
C GLN A 26 6.66 11.12 20.37
N CYS A 27 5.37 10.82 20.53
CA CYS A 27 4.71 10.79 21.83
C CYS A 27 5.17 9.60 22.69
N PRO A 28 5.04 9.70 24.03
CA PRO A 28 5.38 8.59 24.91
C PRO A 28 4.52 7.35 24.63
N ILE A 29 5.00 6.20 25.10
CA ILE A 29 4.28 4.93 25.01
C ILE A 29 2.97 5.04 25.78
N SER A 30 1.86 4.66 25.14
CA SER A 30 0.51 4.71 25.70
C SER A 30 -0.35 3.61 25.09
N ALA A 31 -1.61 3.48 25.50
CA ALA A 31 -2.53 2.46 24.97
C ALA A 31 -2.69 2.52 23.44
N GLY A 32 -2.49 3.68 22.81
CA GLY A 32 -2.48 3.87 21.34
C GLY A 32 -1.10 3.81 20.68
N ASN A 33 -0.03 3.60 21.45
CA ASN A 33 1.36 3.55 20.99
C ASN A 33 2.14 2.48 21.77
N SER A 34 1.65 1.23 21.76
CA SER A 34 2.20 0.13 22.55
C SER A 34 3.55 -0.42 22.03
N GLY A 35 4.05 0.10 20.92
CA GLY A 35 5.33 -0.27 20.29
C GLY A 35 5.24 -1.40 19.27
N PRO A 36 6.35 -1.73 18.57
CA PRO A 36 7.68 -1.14 18.69
C PRO A 36 7.75 0.25 18.00
N ASN A 37 8.01 1.30 18.78
CA ASN A 37 8.17 2.66 18.28
C ASN A 37 9.52 3.23 18.75
N ARG A 38 10.45 3.41 17.81
CA ARG A 38 11.81 3.89 18.08
C ARG A 38 11.88 5.39 18.39
N PHE A 39 10.84 6.14 18.06
CA PHE A 39 10.75 7.59 18.23
C PHE A 39 9.95 7.99 19.48
N ALA A 40 9.45 7.01 20.25
CA ALA A 40 8.64 7.27 21.43
C ALA A 40 9.40 8.12 22.48
N ASP A 41 8.64 8.98 23.17
CA ASP A 41 9.14 9.91 24.21
C ASP A 41 10.24 10.89 23.73
N THR A 42 10.28 11.19 22.43
CA THR A 42 11.17 12.24 21.88
C THR A 42 10.48 13.61 21.73
N ALA A 43 9.17 13.69 21.99
CA ALA A 43 8.42 14.94 21.98
C ALA A 43 8.83 15.86 23.13
N LYS A 44 8.94 17.16 22.86
CA LYS A 44 9.23 18.23 23.83
C LYS A 44 7.97 18.76 24.51
N CYS A 45 6.91 17.97 24.62
CA CYS A 45 5.74 18.38 25.40
C CYS A 45 6.09 18.49 26.88
N LYS A 46 5.48 19.46 27.57
CA LYS A 46 5.64 19.67 29.01
C LYS A 46 4.89 18.58 29.77
N LYS A 47 5.63 17.58 30.27
CA LYS A 47 5.05 16.38 30.91
C LYS A 47 4.12 16.68 32.11
N GLU A 48 4.31 17.82 32.77
CA GLU A 48 3.54 18.22 33.96
C GLU A 48 2.15 18.80 33.64
N THR A 49 2.03 19.52 32.53
CA THR A 49 0.81 20.31 32.21
C THR A 49 0.15 19.92 30.88
N THR A 50 0.86 19.16 30.03
CA THR A 50 0.42 18.79 28.68
C THR A 50 0.50 17.29 28.42
N LEU A 51 -0.33 16.84 27.48
CA LEU A 51 -0.41 15.51 26.91
C LEU A 51 -0.03 15.59 25.43
N CYS A 52 0.85 14.70 24.99
CA CYS A 52 1.25 14.60 23.59
C CYS A 52 0.22 13.81 22.77
N GLU A 53 -0.15 14.35 21.62
CA GLU A 53 -0.98 13.68 20.63
C GLU A 53 -0.25 13.73 19.28
N PRO A 54 -0.07 12.60 18.57
CA PRO A 54 0.56 12.59 17.25
C PRO A 54 -0.34 13.28 16.21
N LEU A 55 0.28 13.86 15.18
CA LEU A 55 -0.41 14.40 14.02
C LEU A 55 -0.10 13.54 12.80
N ASP A 56 -1.13 13.16 12.06
CA ASP A 56 -1.00 12.39 10.82
C ASP A 56 -0.74 13.31 9.62
N GLY A 57 -0.01 12.82 8.62
CA GLY A 57 0.34 13.55 7.39
C GLY A 57 1.43 14.61 7.56
N TRP A 58 2.24 14.53 8.61
CA TRP A 58 3.39 15.41 8.83
C TRP A 58 4.69 14.88 8.18
N GLY A 59 4.73 13.63 7.75
CA GLY A 59 5.91 12.97 7.18
C GLY A 59 7.01 12.72 8.20
N PHE A 60 8.16 12.27 7.70
CA PHE A 60 9.32 11.83 8.47
C PHE A 60 10.16 13.03 8.89
N ARG A 61 9.56 13.87 9.73
CA ARG A 61 10.20 15.07 10.31
C ARG A 61 9.81 15.24 11.76
N ARG A 62 10.66 15.92 12.53
CA ARG A 62 10.38 16.26 13.92
C ARG A 62 9.26 17.32 13.98
N GLY A 63 8.44 17.24 15.02
CA GLY A 63 7.35 18.18 15.29
C GLY A 63 5.97 17.73 14.79
N GLY A 64 5.84 16.48 14.31
CA GLY A 64 4.57 15.85 13.93
C GLY A 64 3.69 15.44 15.11
N TYR A 65 3.53 16.33 16.08
CA TYR A 65 2.71 16.14 17.26
C TYR A 65 2.13 17.47 17.72
N GLN A 66 1.12 17.43 18.58
CA GLN A 66 0.64 18.59 19.31
C GLN A 66 0.54 18.29 20.80
N CYS A 67 0.83 19.29 21.63
CA CYS A 67 0.70 19.18 23.07
C CYS A 67 -0.64 19.79 23.50
N ARG A 68 -1.59 18.92 23.85
CA ARG A 68 -2.88 19.31 24.45
C ARG A 68 -2.72 19.50 25.95
N CYS A 69 -3.52 20.36 26.57
CA CYS A 69 -3.50 20.46 28.03
C CYS A 69 -4.07 19.20 28.68
N LEU A 70 -3.48 18.78 29.81
CA LEU A 70 -4.03 17.69 30.62
C LEU A 70 -5.42 18.06 31.17
N PRO A 71 -6.29 17.08 31.48
CA PRO A 71 -7.53 17.34 32.21
C PRO A 71 -7.26 18.14 33.49
N GLY A 72 -8.04 19.19 33.73
CA GLY A 72 -7.80 20.13 34.83
C GLY A 72 -6.80 21.25 34.50
N TYR A 73 -6.31 21.33 33.26
CA TYR A 73 -5.52 22.45 32.72
C TYR A 73 -6.17 23.02 31.45
N ARG A 74 -5.93 24.30 31.19
CA ARG A 74 -6.43 25.06 30.04
C ARG A 74 -5.31 25.85 29.39
N LEU A 75 -5.52 26.19 28.12
CA LEU A 75 -4.66 27.13 27.40
C LEU A 75 -4.75 28.53 28.02
N GLY A 76 -3.68 29.30 27.84
CA GLY A 76 -3.67 30.73 28.17
C GLY A 76 -4.67 31.51 27.32
N ASN A 77 -5.10 32.69 27.77
CA ASN A 77 -6.15 33.46 27.09
C ASN A 77 -5.77 33.89 25.66
N THR A 78 -4.47 34.00 25.37
CA THR A 78 -3.93 34.37 24.05
C THR A 78 -3.81 33.19 23.09
N VAL A 79 -3.63 31.96 23.60
CA VAL A 79 -3.38 30.77 22.80
C VAL A 79 -4.68 29.99 22.63
N ARG A 80 -5.19 29.90 21.40
CA ARG A 80 -6.48 29.25 21.10
C ARG A 80 -6.37 27.81 20.62
N ARG A 81 -5.18 27.35 20.24
CA ARG A 81 -4.93 26.01 19.70
C ARG A 81 -3.93 25.26 20.59
N PRO A 82 -3.95 23.92 20.60
CA PRO A 82 -2.88 23.13 21.22
C PRO A 82 -1.50 23.58 20.72
N PHE A 83 -0.47 23.43 21.55
CA PHE A 83 0.88 23.83 21.16
C PHE A 83 1.40 22.86 20.10
N LEU A 84 1.66 23.37 18.89
CA LEU A 84 2.16 22.55 17.78
C LEU A 84 3.62 22.18 18.01
N GLY A 85 3.93 20.89 17.84
CA GLY A 85 5.27 20.34 17.98
C GLY A 85 6.29 21.03 17.07
N GLU A 86 5.91 21.39 15.84
CA GLU A 86 6.78 22.16 14.93
C GLU A 86 7.31 23.46 15.57
N ILE A 87 6.46 24.17 16.31
CA ILE A 87 6.84 25.43 16.98
C ILE A 87 7.75 25.13 18.18
N ILE A 88 7.41 24.10 18.95
CA ILE A 88 8.20 23.70 20.14
C ILE A 88 9.59 23.20 19.72
N GLU A 89 9.68 22.45 18.63
CA GLU A 89 10.95 21.93 18.12
C GLU A 89 11.88 23.04 17.62
N ARG A 90 11.31 24.14 17.10
CA ARG A 90 12.04 25.33 16.63
C ARG A 90 12.32 26.36 17.73
N ALA A 91 11.69 26.25 18.89
CA ALA A 91 11.82 27.23 19.97
C ALA A 91 13.24 27.28 20.55
N THR A 92 13.68 28.47 20.96
CA THR A 92 14.94 28.61 21.72
C THR A 92 14.78 28.04 23.12
N LEU A 93 15.91 27.72 23.79
CA LEU A 93 15.88 27.23 25.17
C LEU A 93 15.18 28.22 26.11
N GLU A 94 15.43 29.52 25.94
CA GLU A 94 14.78 30.58 26.74
C GLU A 94 13.26 30.59 26.56
N GLN A 95 12.76 30.50 25.33
CA GLN A 95 11.33 30.41 25.06
C GLN A 95 10.70 29.13 25.59
N TYR A 96 11.44 28.02 25.53
CA TYR A 96 10.98 26.74 26.05
C TYR A 96 10.84 26.76 27.58
N TYR A 97 11.75 27.40 28.30
CA TYR A 97 11.74 27.45 29.77
C TYR A 97 10.95 28.64 30.35
N SER A 98 10.58 29.65 29.56
CA SER A 98 9.80 30.81 30.02
C SER A 98 8.32 30.52 30.31
N GLY A 99 7.88 29.27 30.16
CA GLY A 99 6.51 28.83 30.45
C GLY A 99 5.48 29.20 29.38
N VAL A 100 5.91 29.64 28.20
CA VAL A 100 5.03 29.94 27.04
C VAL A 100 4.24 28.70 26.59
N PHE A 101 4.83 27.52 26.74
CA PHE A 101 4.25 26.22 26.37
C PHE A 101 3.58 25.48 27.54
N ASP A 102 3.42 26.12 28.70
CA ASP A 102 2.77 25.52 29.86
C ASP A 102 1.26 25.82 29.86
N CYS A 103 0.46 24.81 30.22
CA CYS A 103 -0.96 25.01 30.44
C CYS A 103 -1.25 25.51 31.86
N LYS A 104 -2.30 26.32 32.01
CA LYS A 104 -2.73 26.88 33.30
C LYS A 104 -3.77 25.99 33.96
N ARG A 105 -3.71 25.78 35.27
CA ARG A 105 -4.71 24.98 35.99
C ARG A 105 -6.11 25.60 35.87
N ILE A 106 -7.11 24.77 35.56
CA ILE A 106 -8.53 25.11 35.63
C ILE A 106 -8.89 25.15 37.11
N GLY A 107 -9.52 26.23 37.55
CA GLY A 107 -10.07 26.33 38.90
C GLY A 107 -11.31 25.45 39.04
N TRP A 108 -12.48 26.09 39.17
CA TRP A 108 -13.75 25.39 39.38
C TRP A 108 -14.28 24.77 38.07
N LEU A 109 -14.49 23.45 38.04
CA LEU A 109 -15.16 22.72 36.95
C LEU A 109 -16.68 22.71 37.18
N GLN A 110 -17.45 23.33 36.29
CA GLN A 110 -18.94 23.34 36.32
C GLN A 110 -19.55 22.32 35.36
N SER A 111 -19.07 21.07 35.34
CA SER A 111 -19.72 20.00 34.58
C SER A 111 -19.73 18.71 35.38
N LYS A 112 -20.90 18.11 35.53
CA LYS A 112 -21.02 16.76 36.09
C LYS A 112 -20.42 15.76 35.10
N ILE A 113 -19.60 14.86 35.60
CA ILE A 113 -19.07 13.73 34.83
C ILE A 113 -20.24 12.78 34.56
N VAL A 114 -20.53 12.51 33.28
CA VAL A 114 -21.54 11.53 32.89
C VAL A 114 -20.89 10.15 32.97
N PHE A 115 -21.35 9.33 33.93
CA PHE A 115 -20.95 7.94 34.00
C PHE A 115 -21.82 7.10 33.05
N PRO A 116 -21.25 6.13 32.31
CA PRO A 116 -22.03 5.21 31.52
C PRO A 116 -22.97 4.43 32.46
N SER A 117 -24.27 4.61 32.28
CA SER A 117 -25.34 3.90 33.00
C SER A 117 -26.28 3.25 31.98
N GLN A 118 -26.95 2.16 32.37
CA GLN A 118 -27.95 1.54 31.51
C GLN A 118 -29.07 2.54 31.25
N MET A 119 -29.43 2.70 29.97
CA MET A 119 -30.53 3.57 29.56
C MET A 119 -31.86 3.00 30.04
N ASP A 120 -32.78 3.88 30.44
CA ASP A 120 -34.14 3.50 30.81
C ASP A 120 -34.82 2.68 29.68
N PRO A 121 -35.51 1.57 29.99
CA PRO A 121 -36.07 0.68 28.97
C PRO A 121 -37.00 1.38 27.97
N TYR A 122 -37.79 2.35 28.42
CA TYR A 122 -38.71 3.10 27.56
C TYR A 122 -37.94 3.99 26.55
N LEU A 123 -36.93 4.72 27.03
CA LEU A 123 -36.05 5.50 26.15
C LEU A 123 -35.33 4.60 25.15
N ARG A 124 -34.86 3.42 25.59
CA ARG A 124 -34.22 2.43 24.70
C ARG A 124 -35.17 1.98 23.59
N GLU A 125 -36.43 1.70 23.89
CA GLU A 125 -37.42 1.34 22.86
C GLU A 125 -37.63 2.46 21.85
N GLN A 126 -37.75 3.72 22.29
CA GLN A 126 -37.87 4.86 21.38
C GLN A 126 -36.65 4.98 20.44
N TYR A 127 -35.44 4.74 20.95
CA TYR A 127 -34.23 4.71 20.13
C TYR A 127 -34.23 3.54 19.13
N LEU A 128 -34.70 2.36 19.53
CA LEU A 128 -34.79 1.18 18.66
C LEU A 128 -35.91 1.29 17.61
N GLU A 129 -36.99 2.00 17.90
CA GLU A 129 -38.03 2.29 16.90
C GLU A 129 -37.49 3.23 15.81
N LYS A 130 -36.72 4.24 16.21
CA LYS A 130 -36.06 5.15 15.25
C LYS A 130 -35.03 4.43 14.39
N ASN A 131 -34.31 3.47 14.98
CA ASN A 131 -33.25 2.71 14.33
C ASN A 131 -33.69 1.23 14.18
N SER A 132 -34.72 1.01 13.36
CA SER A 132 -35.38 -0.29 13.19
C SER A 132 -34.44 -1.43 12.74
N GLU A 133 -33.31 -1.09 12.11
CA GLU A 133 -32.25 -2.02 11.71
C GLU A 133 -31.64 -2.79 12.90
N TYR A 134 -31.70 -2.25 14.12
CA TYR A 134 -31.22 -2.95 15.32
C TYR A 134 -32.25 -3.91 15.93
N LYS A 135 -33.52 -3.83 15.51
CA LYS A 135 -34.61 -4.67 16.02
C LYS A 135 -34.86 -5.88 15.13
N ASN A 136 -34.89 -5.68 13.80
CA ASN A 136 -35.18 -6.71 12.81
C ASN A 136 -33.98 -6.91 11.87
N PHE A 137 -32.87 -7.42 12.39
CA PHE A 137 -31.68 -7.67 11.59
C PHE A 137 -31.63 -9.10 11.05
N THR A 138 -31.01 -9.29 9.88
CA THR A 138 -30.67 -10.63 9.39
C THR A 138 -29.34 -11.06 10.03
N PRO A 139 -29.24 -12.28 10.62
CA PRO A 139 -27.99 -12.75 11.18
C PRO A 139 -27.05 -13.30 10.10
N GLY A 140 -25.73 -13.16 10.31
CA GLY A 140 -24.70 -13.75 9.46
C GLY A 140 -24.41 -12.96 8.18
N LEU A 141 -23.89 -13.63 7.14
CA LEU A 141 -23.45 -12.96 5.90
C LEU A 141 -24.60 -12.30 5.10
N GLY A 142 -25.86 -12.65 5.37
CA GLY A 142 -27.00 -11.95 4.79
C GLY A 142 -27.04 -10.46 5.13
N SER A 143 -26.57 -10.09 6.33
CA SER A 143 -26.52 -8.70 6.82
C SER A 143 -25.68 -7.76 5.95
N VAL A 144 -24.71 -8.32 5.20
CA VAL A 144 -23.82 -7.56 4.31
C VAL A 144 -24.56 -7.04 3.08
N LYS A 145 -25.64 -7.71 2.65
CA LYS A 145 -26.39 -7.42 1.43
C LYS A 145 -27.70 -6.68 1.71
N ASP A 146 -28.03 -6.43 2.98
CA ASP A 146 -29.25 -5.71 3.37
C ASP A 146 -29.17 -4.21 3.03
N SER A 147 -30.33 -3.64 2.67
CA SER A 147 -30.46 -2.20 2.38
C SER A 147 -30.35 -1.33 3.64
N HIS A 148 -30.84 -1.84 4.78
CA HIS A 148 -30.76 -1.20 6.09
C HIS A 148 -29.77 -1.96 6.98
N ILE A 149 -28.55 -1.44 7.06
CA ILE A 149 -27.42 -2.18 7.63
C ILE A 149 -27.33 -1.96 9.14
N ASN A 150 -27.32 -3.06 9.90
CA ASN A 150 -26.84 -3.06 11.27
C ASN A 150 -25.31 -3.28 11.30
N ILE A 151 -24.56 -2.23 11.62
CA ILE A 151 -23.09 -2.25 11.59
C ILE A 151 -22.49 -3.32 12.52
N HIS A 152 -23.11 -3.59 13.67
CA HIS A 152 -22.57 -4.55 14.63
C HIS A 152 -22.68 -5.98 14.11
N GLU A 153 -23.80 -6.32 13.50
CA GLU A 153 -24.03 -7.64 12.92
C GLU A 153 -23.16 -7.87 11.69
N VAL A 154 -22.96 -6.86 10.84
CA VAL A 154 -22.03 -6.94 9.72
C VAL A 154 -20.60 -7.20 10.20
N ILE A 155 -20.13 -6.47 11.22
CA ILE A 155 -18.80 -6.68 11.78
C ILE A 155 -18.67 -8.09 12.39
N ASN A 156 -19.71 -8.56 13.08
CA ASN A 156 -19.76 -9.91 13.63
C ASN A 156 -19.73 -10.98 12.53
N ALA A 157 -20.46 -10.77 11.43
CA ALA A 157 -20.49 -11.66 10.28
C ALA A 157 -19.12 -11.75 9.60
N ILE A 158 -18.49 -10.60 9.31
CA ILE A 158 -17.16 -10.53 8.68
C ILE A 158 -16.10 -11.21 9.56
N ARG A 159 -16.12 -10.96 10.87
CA ARG A 159 -15.21 -11.60 11.84
C ARG A 159 -15.53 -13.06 12.09
N GLY A 160 -16.76 -13.50 11.84
CA GLY A 160 -17.20 -14.88 11.97
C GLY A 160 -16.69 -15.80 10.85
N VAL A 161 -16.26 -15.23 9.72
CA VAL A 161 -15.65 -16.00 8.63
C VAL A 161 -14.25 -16.43 9.04
N ASN A 162 -14.09 -17.74 9.21
CA ASN A 162 -12.84 -18.37 9.61
C ASN A 162 -12.36 -19.36 8.53
N PRO A 163 -11.06 -19.71 8.54
CA PRO A 163 -10.48 -20.71 7.64
C PRO A 163 -11.23 -22.06 7.61
N ASN A 164 -11.89 -22.42 8.70
CA ASN A 164 -12.62 -23.67 8.86
C ASN A 164 -14.06 -23.60 8.31
N ASN A 165 -14.69 -22.42 8.35
CA ASN A 165 -16.09 -22.23 7.97
C ASN A 165 -16.24 -21.72 6.52
N CYS A 166 -15.17 -21.22 5.92
CA CYS A 166 -15.18 -20.60 4.60
C CYS A 166 -15.77 -21.50 3.50
N HIS A 167 -15.51 -22.82 3.56
CA HIS A 167 -15.98 -23.78 2.56
C HIS A 167 -17.49 -24.00 2.55
N ASN A 168 -18.20 -23.56 3.59
CA ASN A 168 -19.66 -23.67 3.66
C ASN A 168 -20.37 -22.55 2.88
N TYR A 169 -19.66 -21.49 2.51
CA TYR A 169 -20.20 -20.33 1.82
C TYR A 169 -19.95 -20.39 0.31
N ARG A 170 -20.83 -19.75 -0.46
CA ARG A 170 -20.61 -19.57 -1.90
C ARG A 170 -19.58 -18.47 -2.15
N LYS A 171 -18.87 -18.54 -3.28
CA LYS A 171 -17.88 -17.53 -3.66
C LYS A 171 -18.46 -16.11 -3.71
N GLU A 172 -19.71 -15.97 -4.16
CA GLU A 172 -20.44 -14.70 -4.23
C GLU A 172 -20.83 -14.12 -2.87
N ASP A 173 -20.87 -14.95 -1.82
CA ASP A 173 -21.13 -14.49 -0.46
C ASP A 173 -19.83 -14.03 0.20
N LEU A 174 -18.71 -14.64 -0.18
CA LEU A 174 -17.36 -14.28 0.27
C LEU A 174 -16.80 -13.03 -0.42
N GLN A 175 -17.53 -12.43 -1.36
CA GLN A 175 -17.19 -11.16 -1.98
C GLN A 175 -18.11 -10.08 -1.42
N LEU A 176 -17.52 -9.09 -0.74
CA LEU A 176 -18.27 -7.95 -0.22
C LEU A 176 -18.67 -7.03 -1.38
N LEU A 177 -19.68 -6.20 -1.13
CA LEU A 177 -20.06 -5.13 -2.05
C LEU A 177 -18.94 -4.09 -2.18
N GLY A 178 -18.91 -3.39 -3.32
CA GLY A 178 -17.89 -2.37 -3.62
C GLY A 178 -17.84 -1.24 -2.60
N ASP A 179 -18.96 -0.92 -1.95
CA ASP A 179 -19.07 0.15 -0.95
C ASP A 179 -18.18 -0.10 0.28
N TYR A 180 -17.97 -1.36 0.66
CA TYR A 180 -17.06 -1.72 1.76
C TYR A 180 -15.58 -1.45 1.41
N GLY A 181 -15.26 -1.31 0.12
CA GLY A 181 -13.94 -0.89 -0.35
C GLY A 181 -13.75 0.63 -0.41
N PHE A 182 -14.72 1.43 0.07
CA PHE A 182 -14.62 2.88 0.06
C PHE A 182 -13.38 3.36 0.86
N GLY A 183 -12.59 4.25 0.26
CA GLY A 183 -11.35 4.76 0.85
C GLY A 183 -10.13 3.84 0.70
N ALA A 184 -10.26 2.66 0.08
CA ALA A 184 -9.12 1.76 -0.15
C ALA A 184 -7.96 2.43 -0.91
N HIS A 185 -8.28 3.27 -1.91
CA HIS A 185 -7.29 4.02 -2.69
C HIS A 185 -6.43 4.98 -1.85
N GLN A 186 -6.95 5.46 -0.71
CA GLN A 186 -6.19 6.31 0.23
C GLN A 186 -5.45 5.46 1.25
N GLN A 187 -6.13 4.47 1.84
CA GLN A 187 -5.57 3.63 2.89
C GLN A 187 -4.42 2.75 2.41
N PHE A 188 -4.54 2.17 1.21
CA PHE A 188 -3.56 1.27 0.62
C PHE A 188 -2.74 1.92 -0.51
N ALA A 189 -2.61 3.25 -0.45
CA ALA A 189 -1.95 4.01 -1.52
C ALA A 189 -0.48 3.64 -1.68
N ASN A 190 0.23 3.34 -0.60
CA ASN A 190 1.66 3.06 -0.63
C ASN A 190 1.93 1.66 -1.21
N GLU A 191 1.10 0.70 -0.83
CA GLU A 191 1.12 -0.69 -1.29
C GLU A 191 0.76 -0.74 -2.79
N ALA A 192 -0.23 0.04 -3.22
CA ALA A 192 -0.58 0.20 -4.62
C ALA A 192 0.54 0.85 -5.44
N LYS A 193 1.21 1.89 -4.92
CA LYS A 193 2.37 2.52 -5.57
C LYS A 193 3.50 1.53 -5.84
N MET A 194 3.74 0.54 -4.96
CA MET A 194 4.75 -0.49 -5.19
C MET A 194 4.42 -1.33 -6.43
N ALA A 195 3.15 -1.69 -6.63
CA ALA A 195 2.70 -2.39 -7.83
C ALA A 195 2.83 -1.51 -9.09
N VAL A 196 2.45 -0.23 -9.02
CA VAL A 196 2.62 0.73 -10.13
C VAL A 196 4.09 0.88 -10.50
N ARG A 197 4.97 0.98 -9.51
CA ARG A 197 6.41 1.08 -9.74
C ARG A 197 6.94 -0.14 -10.50
N LEU A 198 6.57 -1.35 -10.07
CA LEU A 198 7.00 -2.56 -10.76
C LEU A 198 6.46 -2.60 -12.20
N ALA A 199 5.19 -2.26 -12.40
CA ALA A 199 4.61 -2.15 -13.73
C ALA A 199 5.34 -1.12 -14.62
N ASN A 200 5.74 0.02 -14.04
CA ASN A 200 6.48 1.07 -14.75
C ASN A 200 7.92 0.65 -15.04
N PHE A 201 8.58 -0.08 -14.12
CA PHE A 201 9.89 -0.66 -14.35
C PHE A 201 9.87 -1.66 -15.52
N ILE A 202 8.93 -2.60 -15.50
CA ILE A 202 8.76 -3.57 -16.59
C ILE A 202 8.44 -2.84 -17.90
N SER A 203 7.54 -1.86 -17.86
CA SER A 203 7.18 -1.07 -19.05
C SER A 203 8.36 -0.30 -19.63
N ALA A 204 9.15 0.34 -18.77
CA ALA A 204 10.36 1.05 -19.17
C ALA A 204 11.37 0.09 -19.80
N PHE A 205 11.60 -1.08 -19.17
CA PHE A 205 12.52 -2.08 -19.69
C PHE A 205 12.08 -2.59 -21.07
N LEU A 206 10.81 -2.98 -21.23
CA LEU A 206 10.29 -3.52 -22.49
C LEU A 206 10.22 -2.49 -23.62
N GLN A 207 10.18 -1.19 -23.30
CA GLN A 207 10.12 -0.12 -24.30
C GLN A 207 11.49 0.44 -24.68
N ILE A 208 12.43 0.47 -23.75
CA ILE A 208 13.76 1.08 -23.94
C ILE A 208 14.81 0.03 -24.33
N SER A 209 14.78 -1.15 -23.70
CA SER A 209 15.78 -2.19 -23.93
C SER A 209 15.50 -2.96 -25.21
N ASP A 210 16.48 -2.99 -26.12
CA ASP A 210 16.47 -3.83 -27.31
C ASP A 210 17.67 -4.79 -27.32
N PRO A 211 17.45 -6.09 -27.07
CA PRO A 211 18.54 -7.08 -27.08
C PRO A 211 19.19 -7.29 -28.45
N LYS A 212 18.56 -6.82 -29.53
CA LYS A 212 19.09 -6.89 -30.89
C LYS A 212 19.85 -5.64 -31.30
N GLU A 213 19.87 -4.61 -30.45
CA GLU A 213 20.57 -3.37 -30.76
C GLU A 213 22.08 -3.57 -30.72
N VAL A 214 22.77 -3.02 -31.71
CA VAL A 214 24.23 -3.10 -31.83
C VAL A 214 24.79 -1.73 -31.52
N TYR A 215 25.45 -1.62 -30.37
CA TYR A 215 26.17 -0.40 -29.99
C TYR A 215 27.59 -0.41 -30.55
N SER A 216 28.13 0.78 -30.83
CA SER A 216 29.53 0.93 -31.24
C SER A 216 30.48 0.69 -30.05
N GLY A 217 31.60 -0.01 -30.29
CA GLY A 217 32.66 -0.21 -29.31
C GLY A 217 32.45 -1.47 -28.45
N THR A 218 32.73 -1.36 -27.15
CA THR A 218 32.64 -2.47 -26.17
C THR A 218 31.27 -2.58 -25.50
N ARG A 219 30.30 -1.75 -25.92
CA ARG A 219 28.97 -1.73 -25.33
C ARG A 219 28.16 -2.95 -25.77
N LEU A 220 27.57 -3.62 -24.79
CA LEU A 220 26.66 -4.74 -25.00
C LEU A 220 25.23 -4.28 -24.74
N ALA A 221 24.31 -4.74 -25.57
CA ALA A 221 22.89 -4.57 -25.30
C ALA A 221 22.46 -5.46 -24.13
N ASP A 222 21.49 -4.95 -23.38
CA ASP A 222 20.86 -5.73 -22.31
C ASP A 222 20.10 -6.92 -22.90
N LYS A 223 20.11 -8.03 -22.16
CA LYS A 223 19.34 -9.22 -22.52
C LYS A 223 17.86 -9.03 -22.17
N HIS A 224 17.00 -9.91 -22.66
CA HIS A 224 15.62 -9.97 -22.19
C HIS A 224 15.54 -10.22 -20.67
N LEU A 225 14.43 -9.81 -20.05
CA LEU A 225 14.14 -10.10 -18.64
C LEU A 225 14.20 -11.60 -18.39
N SER A 226 14.93 -12.00 -17.35
CA SER A 226 15.01 -13.40 -16.93
C SER A 226 13.88 -13.79 -15.99
N GLU A 227 13.58 -15.09 -15.91
CA GLU A 227 12.59 -15.64 -14.96
C GLU A 227 12.97 -15.27 -13.51
N ASP A 228 14.26 -15.43 -13.17
CA ASP A 228 14.79 -15.13 -11.84
C ASP A 228 14.64 -13.66 -11.45
N GLN A 229 14.81 -12.73 -12.41
CA GLN A 229 14.60 -11.30 -12.17
C GLN A 229 13.13 -11.02 -11.82
N MET A 230 12.19 -11.59 -12.58
CA MET A 230 10.76 -11.39 -12.34
C MET A 230 10.28 -12.03 -11.03
N ILE A 231 10.80 -13.21 -10.71
CA ILE A 231 10.55 -13.87 -9.42
C ILE A 231 11.12 -13.03 -8.27
N GLY A 232 12.32 -12.50 -8.44
CA GLY A 232 12.98 -11.62 -7.47
C GLY A 232 12.17 -10.35 -7.19
N GLU A 233 11.67 -9.69 -8.23
CA GLU A 233 10.83 -8.49 -8.09
C GLU A 233 9.49 -8.78 -7.39
N ALA A 234 8.82 -9.88 -7.74
CA ALA A 234 7.57 -10.28 -7.07
C ALA A 234 7.81 -10.58 -5.57
N LEU A 235 8.91 -11.27 -5.25
CA LEU A 235 9.31 -11.56 -3.88
C LEU A 235 9.68 -10.29 -3.10
N ALA A 236 10.36 -9.33 -3.75
CA ALA A 236 10.74 -8.06 -3.12
C ALA A 236 9.51 -7.26 -2.66
N ILE A 237 8.43 -7.21 -3.46
CA ILE A 237 7.18 -6.54 -3.08
C ILE A 237 6.59 -7.17 -1.81
N VAL A 238 6.48 -8.49 -1.78
CA VAL A 238 5.89 -9.21 -0.64
C VAL A 238 6.75 -9.05 0.62
N MET A 239 8.07 -9.03 0.48
CA MET A 239 8.98 -8.84 1.62
C MET A 239 9.02 -7.40 2.14
N ALA A 240 8.73 -6.41 1.31
CA ALA A 240 8.88 -5.00 1.65
C ALA A 240 7.82 -4.49 2.65
N ASP A 241 6.56 -4.95 2.55
CA ASP A 241 5.50 -4.56 3.49
C ASP A 241 4.80 -5.79 4.08
N PHE A 242 4.52 -5.78 5.39
CA PHE A 242 3.79 -6.83 6.09
C PHE A 242 2.31 -6.88 5.71
N LYS A 243 1.70 -5.76 5.30
CA LYS A 243 0.31 -5.69 4.85
C LYS A 243 0.09 -6.39 3.51
N ILE A 244 1.12 -6.45 2.67
CA ILE A 244 1.06 -7.18 1.39
C ILE A 244 1.21 -8.67 1.68
N TRP A 245 0.11 -9.39 1.52
CA TRP A 245 0.07 -10.84 1.70
C TRP A 245 0.58 -11.61 0.49
N SER A 246 0.29 -11.11 -0.70
CA SER A 246 0.69 -11.72 -1.96
C SER A 246 0.89 -10.66 -3.04
N ALA A 247 1.78 -10.95 -3.98
CA ALA A 247 1.99 -10.15 -5.17
C ALA A 247 2.40 -11.07 -6.32
N GLY A 248 2.01 -10.73 -7.53
CA GLY A 248 2.43 -11.47 -8.71
C GLY A 248 2.47 -10.61 -9.96
N ILE A 249 3.27 -11.06 -10.92
CA ILE A 249 3.38 -10.45 -12.25
C ILE A 249 2.67 -11.41 -13.20
N PHE A 250 1.70 -10.92 -13.97
CA PHE A 250 0.88 -11.77 -14.83
C PHE A 250 1.07 -11.37 -16.28
N TRP A 251 1.75 -12.22 -17.05
CA TRP A 251 1.98 -11.98 -18.48
C TRP A 251 0.83 -12.51 -19.32
N ASP A 252 0.52 -11.84 -20.42
CA ASP A 252 -0.41 -12.34 -21.41
C ASP A 252 0.23 -13.47 -22.25
N THR A 253 -0.60 -14.18 -23.02
CA THR A 253 -0.18 -15.34 -23.79
C THR A 253 0.96 -15.03 -24.75
N ASN A 254 2.05 -15.80 -24.68
CA ASN A 254 3.26 -15.70 -25.50
C ASN A 254 3.96 -14.33 -25.44
N LYS A 255 3.80 -13.58 -24.33
CA LYS A 255 4.45 -12.27 -24.16
C LYS A 255 5.78 -12.33 -23.42
N PHE A 256 6.01 -13.38 -22.64
CA PHE A 256 7.30 -13.63 -21.99
C PHE A 256 8.20 -14.51 -22.87
N PRO A 257 9.54 -14.26 -22.92
CA PRO A 257 10.45 -15.08 -23.72
C PRO A 257 10.43 -16.56 -23.31
N ASN A 258 10.40 -17.47 -24.29
CA ASN A 258 10.49 -18.94 -24.10
C ASN A 258 9.38 -19.57 -23.24
N ARG A 259 8.27 -18.88 -22.97
CA ARG A 259 7.11 -19.39 -22.21
C ARG A 259 5.79 -19.00 -22.86
N THR A 260 4.80 -19.89 -22.80
CA THR A 260 3.44 -19.59 -23.28
C THR A 260 2.65 -18.75 -22.29
N LEU A 261 2.77 -19.09 -21.01
CA LEU A 261 2.24 -18.36 -19.86
C LEU A 261 3.34 -18.29 -18.81
N PHE A 262 3.42 -17.16 -18.13
CA PHE A 262 4.36 -16.94 -17.06
C PHE A 262 3.71 -16.02 -16.03
N ALA A 263 3.59 -16.49 -14.80
CA ALA A 263 2.94 -15.74 -13.74
C ALA A 263 3.63 -15.98 -12.39
N PRO A 264 4.81 -15.39 -12.15
CA PRO A 264 5.47 -15.50 -10.85
C PRO A 264 4.60 -14.85 -9.77
N TYR A 265 4.24 -15.64 -8.77
CA TYR A 265 3.35 -15.27 -7.68
C TYR A 265 4.02 -15.59 -6.35
N ALA A 266 4.29 -14.53 -5.59
CA ALA A 266 4.86 -14.60 -4.25
C ALA A 266 3.75 -14.42 -3.20
N TYR A 267 3.83 -15.16 -2.10
CA TYR A 267 2.85 -15.07 -1.03
C TYR A 267 3.41 -15.47 0.35
N LYS A 268 2.71 -15.01 1.39
CA LYS A 268 2.94 -15.39 2.79
C LYS A 268 1.85 -16.35 3.26
N THR A 269 2.19 -17.28 4.15
CA THR A 269 1.21 -18.22 4.74
C THR A 269 0.77 -17.81 6.15
N VAL A 270 1.56 -17.00 6.85
CA VAL A 270 1.28 -16.57 8.22
C VAL A 270 1.54 -15.08 8.35
N ASN A 271 0.69 -14.40 9.12
CA ASN A 271 0.89 -13.01 9.53
C ASN A 271 2.26 -12.83 10.18
N TYR A 272 3.04 -11.85 9.71
CA TYR A 272 4.42 -11.56 10.16
C TYR A 272 5.44 -12.70 9.93
N GLY A 273 5.13 -13.65 9.06
CA GLY A 273 6.05 -14.72 8.70
C GLY A 273 7.26 -14.20 7.91
N ARG A 274 8.47 -14.58 8.32
CA ARG A 274 9.71 -14.38 7.53
C ARG A 274 9.84 -15.33 6.34
N LYS A 275 8.93 -16.31 6.24
CA LYS A 275 8.90 -17.30 5.16
C LYS A 275 7.96 -16.79 4.06
N VAL A 276 8.52 -16.57 2.89
CA VAL A 276 7.80 -16.22 1.66
C VAL A 276 7.95 -17.38 0.70
N PHE A 277 6.86 -17.74 0.04
CA PHE A 277 6.83 -18.77 -0.98
C PHE A 277 6.62 -18.10 -2.34
N VAL A 278 7.19 -18.69 -3.39
CA VAL A 278 7.01 -18.24 -4.76
C VAL A 278 6.68 -19.45 -5.61
N GLU A 279 5.65 -19.31 -6.44
CA GLU A 279 5.29 -20.30 -7.45
C GLU A 279 4.89 -19.61 -8.76
N ASP A 280 4.95 -20.35 -9.85
CA ASP A 280 4.40 -19.90 -11.14
C ASP A 280 2.95 -20.38 -11.26
N LEU A 281 2.00 -19.44 -11.25
CA LEU A 281 0.56 -19.73 -11.37
C LEU A 281 0.18 -20.25 -12.76
N ALA A 282 1.06 -20.13 -13.76
CA ALA A 282 0.86 -20.71 -15.09
C ALA A 282 0.84 -22.25 -15.09
N ARG A 283 1.23 -22.91 -13.98
CA ARG A 283 1.16 -24.38 -13.83
C ARG A 283 -0.27 -24.92 -13.69
N LEU A 284 -1.23 -24.07 -13.31
CA LEU A 284 -2.58 -24.52 -12.96
C LEU A 284 -3.38 -24.91 -14.20
N ASN A 285 -3.75 -26.20 -14.28
CA ASN A 285 -4.45 -26.77 -15.45
C ASN A 285 -5.99 -26.63 -15.41
N LYS A 286 -6.58 -26.17 -14.29
CA LYS A 286 -8.04 -25.99 -14.21
C LYS A 286 -8.43 -24.65 -14.84
N SER A 287 -9.40 -24.67 -15.76
CA SER A 287 -9.94 -23.48 -16.45
C SER A 287 -10.28 -22.33 -15.51
N ASP A 288 -10.85 -22.64 -14.35
CA ASP A 288 -11.32 -21.65 -13.37
C ASP A 288 -10.18 -21.06 -12.53
N GLU A 289 -9.04 -21.75 -12.47
CA GLU A 289 -7.86 -21.36 -11.72
C GLU A 289 -6.88 -20.56 -12.60
N VAL A 290 -6.99 -20.64 -13.92
CA VAL A 290 -6.17 -19.85 -14.85
C VAL A 290 -6.44 -18.36 -14.64
N TYR A 291 -5.36 -17.59 -14.43
CA TYR A 291 -5.44 -16.16 -14.17
C TYR A 291 -6.02 -15.36 -15.34
N THR A 292 -5.89 -15.86 -16.57
CA THR A 292 -6.40 -15.20 -17.78
C THR A 292 -7.92 -15.03 -17.80
N ASN A 293 -8.64 -15.90 -17.08
CA ASN A 293 -10.10 -15.88 -17.00
C ASN A 293 -10.63 -15.04 -15.85
N LYS A 294 -9.76 -14.49 -14.99
CA LYS A 294 -10.18 -13.70 -13.84
C LYS A 294 -10.69 -12.32 -14.28
N GLU A 295 -11.69 -11.81 -13.56
CA GLU A 295 -12.32 -10.52 -13.85
C GLU A 295 -11.31 -9.37 -13.91
N TRP A 296 -10.38 -9.31 -12.95
CA TRP A 296 -9.38 -8.25 -12.89
C TRP A 296 -8.41 -8.28 -14.08
N PHE A 297 -8.08 -9.45 -14.63
CA PHE A 297 -7.17 -9.58 -15.78
C PHE A 297 -7.88 -9.31 -17.09
N THR A 298 -9.09 -9.87 -17.25
CA THR A 298 -9.92 -9.64 -18.44
C THR A 298 -10.31 -8.17 -18.57
N PHE A 299 -10.68 -7.52 -17.47
CA PHE A 299 -11.01 -6.10 -17.43
C PHE A 299 -9.82 -5.22 -17.85
N THR A 300 -8.63 -5.44 -17.29
CA THR A 300 -7.44 -4.65 -17.63
C THR A 300 -7.02 -4.88 -19.09
N LYS A 301 -7.03 -6.14 -19.55
CA LYS A 301 -6.72 -6.48 -20.95
C LYS A 301 -7.70 -5.83 -21.93
N GLN A 302 -9.00 -5.86 -21.66
CA GLN A 302 -10.01 -5.24 -22.52
C GLN A 302 -9.86 -3.72 -22.56
N ARG A 303 -9.66 -3.09 -21.39
CA ARG A 303 -9.48 -1.63 -21.26
C ARG A 303 -8.30 -1.11 -22.10
N TRP A 304 -7.21 -1.86 -22.15
CA TRP A 304 -5.97 -1.46 -22.83
C TRP A 304 -5.71 -2.20 -24.15
N SER A 305 -6.77 -2.70 -24.79
CA SER A 305 -6.65 -3.40 -26.07
C SER A 305 -6.44 -2.46 -27.27
N THR A 306 -6.99 -1.24 -27.22
CA THR A 306 -7.01 -0.32 -28.37
C THR A 306 -6.46 1.07 -28.09
N ASN A 307 -6.68 1.63 -26.89
CA ASN A 307 -6.33 3.01 -26.57
C ASN A 307 -5.18 3.09 -25.55
N PHE A 308 -4.13 3.85 -25.88
CA PHE A 308 -2.96 4.10 -25.04
C PHE A 308 -2.65 5.59 -24.86
N ASP A 309 -3.59 6.47 -25.21
CA ASP A 309 -3.36 7.91 -25.20
C ASP A 309 -3.40 8.49 -23.78
N SER A 310 -4.15 7.86 -22.88
CA SER A 310 -4.19 8.28 -21.47
C SER A 310 -2.94 7.89 -20.69
N LEU A 311 -2.04 7.07 -21.24
CA LEU A 311 -0.80 6.69 -20.55
C LEU A 311 0.14 7.88 -20.37
N GLU A 312 0.77 7.95 -19.20
CA GLU A 312 1.73 9.00 -18.91
C GLU A 312 3.04 8.73 -19.64
N LYS A 313 3.60 9.80 -20.20
CA LYS A 313 4.89 9.77 -20.90
C LYS A 313 6.00 10.16 -19.93
N PHE A 314 6.80 9.18 -19.54
CA PHE A 314 7.96 9.39 -18.68
C PHE A 314 9.22 9.60 -19.53
N TYR A 315 9.93 10.69 -19.27
CA TYR A 315 11.19 11.01 -19.94
C TYR A 315 12.37 10.51 -19.11
N VAL A 316 13.25 9.72 -19.73
CA VAL A 316 14.46 9.20 -19.10
C VAL A 316 15.68 9.89 -19.69
N LYS A 317 16.46 10.52 -18.83
CA LYS A 317 17.68 11.24 -19.20
C LYS A 317 18.91 10.35 -18.95
N LEU A 318 19.02 9.28 -19.74
CA LEU A 318 20.13 8.32 -19.63
C LEU A 318 21.46 9.00 -20.00
N LYS A 319 22.41 8.94 -19.06
CA LYS A 319 23.79 9.39 -19.26
C LYS A 319 24.70 8.20 -19.00
N LEU A 320 25.54 7.89 -19.98
CA LEU A 320 26.49 6.80 -19.94
C LEU A 320 27.88 7.34 -19.64
N ARG A 321 28.71 6.54 -18.97
CA ARG A 321 30.14 6.86 -18.83
C ARG A 321 30.83 6.67 -20.18
N TYR A 322 31.71 7.59 -20.54
CA TYR A 322 32.49 7.49 -21.78
C TYR A 322 33.67 6.52 -21.64
N THR A 323 34.39 6.59 -20.53
CA THR A 323 35.50 5.69 -20.19
C THR A 323 35.15 4.81 -18.99
N GLU A 324 35.81 3.65 -18.87
CA GLU A 324 35.68 2.76 -17.71
C GLU A 324 36.09 3.46 -16.41
N GLU A 325 37.07 4.36 -16.49
CA GLU A 325 37.59 5.19 -15.38
C GLU A 325 36.63 6.33 -14.98
N GLY A 326 35.54 6.55 -15.71
CA GLY A 326 34.47 7.48 -15.32
C GLY A 326 34.74 8.97 -15.60
N GLY A 327 35.59 9.30 -16.58
CA GLY A 327 36.04 10.68 -16.81
C GLY A 327 34.95 11.69 -17.16
N HIS A 328 34.06 11.38 -18.11
CA HIS A 328 32.93 12.24 -18.44
C HIS A 328 31.67 11.45 -18.83
N LEU A 329 30.51 12.11 -18.69
CA LEU A 329 29.20 11.55 -18.99
C LEU A 329 28.77 11.95 -20.41
N ASN A 330 28.56 10.94 -21.26
CA ASN A 330 27.96 11.11 -22.58
C ASN A 330 26.47 10.83 -22.55
N LYS A 331 25.72 11.55 -23.37
CA LYS A 331 24.28 11.30 -23.56
C LYS A 331 24.12 9.96 -24.29
N PHE A 332 23.07 9.22 -23.92
CA PHE A 332 22.65 8.05 -24.68
C PHE A 332 22.26 8.45 -26.12
N GLU A 333 22.38 7.51 -27.05
CA GLU A 333 22.19 7.71 -28.48
C GLU A 333 20.78 8.24 -28.80
N TYR A 334 19.74 7.73 -28.11
CA TYR A 334 18.36 8.21 -28.23
C TYR A 334 17.97 9.24 -27.17
N TYR A 335 18.86 10.15 -26.79
CA TYR A 335 18.59 11.11 -25.73
C TYR A 335 17.71 12.29 -26.19
N PRO A 336 16.63 12.64 -25.47
CA PRO A 336 16.06 11.94 -24.32
C PRO A 336 15.15 10.76 -24.74
N THR A 337 15.33 9.60 -24.12
CA THR A 337 14.41 8.47 -24.32
C THR A 337 13.14 8.71 -23.51
N PHE A 338 12.04 8.10 -23.95
CA PHE A 338 10.80 8.12 -23.20
C PHE A 338 10.13 6.75 -23.27
N TYR A 339 9.28 6.48 -22.28
CA TYR A 339 8.39 5.34 -22.27
C TYR A 339 7.00 5.79 -21.81
N LYS A 340 5.97 5.04 -22.21
CA LYS A 340 4.60 5.23 -21.74
C LYS A 340 4.28 4.21 -20.67
N ALA A 341 3.72 4.63 -19.54
CA ALA A 341 3.35 3.69 -18.48
C ALA A 341 2.07 4.11 -17.74
N ALA A 342 1.56 3.20 -16.90
CA ALA A 342 0.36 3.42 -16.13
C ALA A 342 0.63 4.31 -14.92
N ASN A 343 -0.37 5.11 -14.54
CA ASN A 343 -0.38 5.80 -13.25
C ASN A 343 -1.31 5.03 -12.28
N MET A 344 -1.35 5.44 -11.02
CA MET A 344 -2.15 4.80 -9.97
C MET A 344 -3.65 4.76 -10.30
N ASP A 345 -4.15 5.79 -10.99
CA ASP A 345 -5.57 5.90 -11.39
C ASP A 345 -5.95 4.94 -12.54
N HIS A 346 -4.96 4.41 -13.25
CA HIS A 346 -5.16 3.42 -14.32
C HIS A 346 -5.29 1.98 -13.79
N GLY A 347 -5.00 1.75 -12.51
CA GLY A 347 -5.14 0.46 -11.87
C GLY A 347 -6.60 0.08 -11.60
N TYR A 348 -6.81 -1.21 -11.36
CA TYR A 348 -8.09 -1.81 -11.00
C TYR A 348 -8.09 -2.23 -9.54
N TRP A 349 -9.07 -1.76 -8.77
CA TRP A 349 -9.32 -2.21 -7.40
C TRP A 349 -10.45 -3.24 -7.42
N SER A 350 -10.22 -4.42 -6.84
CA SER A 350 -11.29 -5.39 -6.62
C SER A 350 -12.14 -5.00 -5.43
N ALA A 351 -13.37 -5.52 -5.38
CA ALA A 351 -14.10 -5.56 -4.11
C ALA A 351 -13.34 -6.43 -3.09
N PRO A 352 -13.49 -6.18 -1.78
CA PRO A 352 -12.92 -7.03 -0.76
C PRO A 352 -13.51 -8.45 -0.86
N TYR A 353 -12.66 -9.47 -0.83
CA TYR A 353 -13.08 -10.86 -0.92
C TYR A 353 -12.30 -11.73 0.06
N TYR A 354 -12.91 -12.82 0.51
CA TYR A 354 -12.25 -13.82 1.34
C TYR A 354 -11.76 -14.98 0.47
N ASP A 355 -10.49 -15.35 0.61
CA ASP A 355 -9.90 -16.48 -0.13
C ASP A 355 -9.85 -17.75 0.73
N CYS A 356 -10.74 -18.73 0.48
CA CYS A 356 -10.71 -20.00 1.21
C CYS A 356 -9.57 -20.93 0.75
N ASN A 357 -9.23 -20.88 -0.53
CA ASN A 357 -8.36 -21.86 -1.19
C ASN A 357 -6.93 -21.35 -1.36
N GLY A 358 -6.76 -20.03 -1.23
CA GLY A 358 -5.48 -19.37 -1.29
C GLY A 358 -4.57 -19.73 -0.13
N PRO A 359 -3.29 -19.33 -0.25
CA PRO A 359 -2.26 -19.63 0.74
C PRO A 359 -2.46 -18.85 2.06
N ALA A 360 -3.15 -17.72 2.00
CA ALA A 360 -3.56 -16.92 3.13
C ALA A 360 -5.09 -16.90 3.17
N LYS A 361 -5.66 -17.23 4.32
CA LYS A 361 -7.12 -17.35 4.51
C LYS A 361 -7.64 -16.20 5.34
N ASP A 362 -7.82 -15.06 4.67
CA ASP A 362 -8.31 -13.82 5.27
C ASP A 362 -9.08 -12.99 4.23
N TRP A 363 -9.57 -11.83 4.64
CA TRP A 363 -10.16 -10.83 3.76
C TRP A 363 -9.07 -10.03 3.04
N PHE A 364 -9.14 -10.01 1.71
CA PHE A 364 -8.18 -9.31 0.86
C PHE A 364 -8.88 -8.29 -0.04
N ILE A 365 -8.12 -7.26 -0.37
CA ILE A 365 -8.42 -6.38 -1.49
C ILE A 365 -7.28 -6.50 -2.50
N ARG A 366 -7.61 -6.63 -3.79
CA ARG A 366 -6.63 -6.75 -4.86
C ARG A 366 -6.53 -5.43 -5.61
N TYR A 367 -5.30 -5.02 -5.88
CA TYR A 367 -4.99 -3.94 -6.80
C TYR A 367 -4.18 -4.48 -7.97
N ALA A 368 -4.64 -4.25 -9.20
CA ALA A 368 -4.01 -4.72 -10.42
C ALA A 368 -3.60 -3.55 -11.32
N VAL A 369 -2.36 -3.53 -11.80
CA VAL A 369 -1.83 -2.48 -12.66
C VAL A 369 -1.33 -3.09 -13.98
N PRO A 370 -1.70 -2.52 -15.14
CA PRO A 370 -1.20 -2.99 -16.43
C PRO A 370 0.23 -2.50 -16.68
N PHE A 371 1.01 -3.29 -17.42
CA PHE A 371 2.31 -2.88 -17.96
C PHE A 371 2.36 -3.13 -19.48
N PHE A 372 3.25 -2.40 -20.16
CA PHE A 372 3.22 -2.28 -21.62
C PHE A 372 4.59 -2.44 -22.24
N GLY A 373 4.64 -3.05 -23.42
CA GLY A 373 5.85 -3.17 -24.21
C GLY A 373 5.58 -2.98 -25.69
N TRP A 374 6.64 -2.97 -26.49
CA TRP A 374 6.50 -2.96 -27.94
C TRP A 374 6.06 -4.34 -28.46
N ASP A 375 5.25 -4.33 -29.52
CA ASP A 375 4.99 -5.53 -30.33
C ASP A 375 6.31 -6.07 -30.93
N SER A 376 6.31 -7.31 -31.36
CA SER A 376 7.38 -8.01 -32.08
C SER A 376 7.97 -7.20 -33.25
N LEU A 377 7.14 -6.43 -33.95
CA LEU A 377 7.54 -5.53 -35.04
C LEU A 377 7.92 -4.11 -34.59
N LYS A 378 7.77 -3.80 -33.31
CA LYS A 378 8.05 -2.49 -32.68
C LYS A 378 7.31 -1.29 -33.29
N VAL A 379 6.12 -1.53 -33.81
CA VAL A 379 5.29 -0.46 -34.43
C VAL A 379 4.27 0.09 -33.44
N LYS A 380 3.67 -0.77 -32.62
CA LYS A 380 2.59 -0.42 -31.69
C LYS A 380 2.93 -0.85 -30.27
N LEU A 381 2.45 -0.05 -29.32
CA LEU A 381 2.46 -0.41 -27.92
C LEU A 381 1.40 -1.48 -27.68
N GLU A 382 1.73 -2.48 -26.87
CA GLU A 382 0.83 -3.57 -26.52
C GLU A 382 0.83 -3.85 -25.01
N PHE A 383 -0.32 -4.30 -24.52
CA PHE A 383 -0.44 -4.95 -23.22
C PHE A 383 0.38 -6.25 -23.23
N LYS A 384 1.13 -6.49 -22.15
CA LYS A 384 2.09 -7.59 -22.05
C LYS A 384 1.71 -8.61 -21.00
#